data_AF-O31972-F1
#
_entry.id   AF-O31972-F1
#
_cell.length_a   1.000
_cell.length_b   1.000
_cell.length_c   1.000
_cell.angle_alpha   90.00
_cell.angle_beta   90.00
_cell.angle_gamma   90.00
#
_symmetry.space_group_name_H-M   'P 1'
#
loop_
_entity.id
_entity.type
_entity.pdbx_description
1 polymer ?
#
loop_
_entity_poly.entity_id
_entity_poly.type
_entity_poly.pdbx_seq_one_letter_code
_entity_poly.pdbx_strand_id
1 'polypeptide(L)'
;MKVIHGIRVYEKGEKVFFETEMPSIPEYMYSKFGWKIIEIDGKNYWAPMEEEEYIHIVAKYLGISPSEVDLNLVHCGTMGDNGCFGDCTGNRFCKRWSTGDSTGCICGA
;
A
#
# COMPACT_ATOMS: atom_id res chain seq x y z
N MET A 1 -13.12 -5.65 -3.55
CA MET A 1 -11.73 -6.17 -3.47
C MET A 1 -11.47 -7.16 -4.60
N LYS A 2 -10.33 -7.02 -5.27
CA LYS A 2 -9.80 -7.94 -6.30
C LYS A 2 -8.44 -8.48 -5.85
N VAL A 3 -8.06 -9.65 -6.35
CA VAL A 3 -6.71 -10.20 -6.14
C VAL A 3 -5.95 -10.18 -7.46
N ILE A 4 -4.83 -9.46 -7.51
CA ILE A 4 -3.98 -9.34 -8.70
C ILE A 4 -2.58 -9.82 -8.32
N HIS A 5 -2.12 -10.90 -8.94
CA HIS A 5 -0.84 -11.56 -8.63
C HIS A 5 -0.62 -11.83 -7.12
N GLY A 6 -1.68 -12.15 -6.38
CA GLY A 6 -1.63 -12.40 -4.94
C GLY A 6 -1.67 -11.15 -4.04
N ILE A 7 -1.88 -9.95 -4.61
CA ILE A 7 -2.06 -8.70 -3.86
C ILE A 7 -3.56 -8.36 -3.82
N ARG A 8 -4.10 -8.08 -2.63
CA ARG A 8 -5.49 -7.65 -2.46
C ARG A 8 -5.56 -6.15 -2.77
N VAL A 9 -6.39 -5.78 -3.73
CA VAL A 9 -6.58 -4.41 -4.22
C VAL A 9 -8.01 -4.01 -3.95
N TYR A 10 -8.16 -2.84 -3.34
CA TYR A 10 -9.43 -2.34 -2.81
C TYR A 10 -9.87 -1.14 -3.64
N GLU A 11 -11.16 -1.11 -3.97
CA GLU A 11 -11.78 0.05 -4.62
C GLU A 11 -11.88 1.20 -3.60
N LYS A 12 -12.02 2.44 -4.10
CA LYS A 12 -12.08 3.64 -3.25
C LYS A 12 -13.23 3.51 -2.23
N GLY A 13 -12.91 3.67 -0.95
CA GLY A 13 -13.87 3.59 0.16
C GLY A 13 -14.08 2.18 0.73
N GLU A 14 -13.50 1.13 0.13
CA GLU A 14 -13.51 -0.20 0.74
C GLU A 14 -12.56 -0.25 1.96
N LYS A 15 -13.01 -0.91 3.03
CA LYS A 15 -12.18 -1.16 4.22
C LYS A 15 -11.19 -2.29 3.94
N VAL A 16 -9.92 -2.07 4.28
CA VAL A 16 -8.89 -3.10 4.19
C VAL A 16 -9.17 -4.21 5.21
N PHE A 17 -9.01 -5.46 4.77
CA PHE A 17 -9.13 -6.62 5.65
C PHE A 17 -7.75 -7.07 6.15
N PHE A 18 -7.62 -7.20 7.47
CA PHE A 18 -6.47 -7.78 8.16
C PHE A 18 -6.92 -9.03 8.91
N GLU A 19 -6.09 -10.07 8.93
CA GLU A 19 -6.43 -11.36 9.59
C GLU A 19 -6.44 -11.24 11.12
N THR A 20 -5.75 -10.24 11.65
CA THR A 20 -5.66 -9.91 13.05
C THR A 20 -6.07 -8.46 13.28
N GLU A 21 -6.49 -8.14 14.51
CA GLU A 21 -6.80 -6.76 14.88
C GLU A 21 -5.53 -5.91 14.81
N MET A 22 -5.60 -4.81 14.07
CA MET A 22 -4.49 -3.89 13.87
C MET A 22 -4.75 -2.55 14.53
N PRO A 23 -3.73 -1.89 15.09
CA PRO A 23 -3.89 -0.52 15.55
C PRO A 23 -4.31 0.37 14.39
N SER A 24 -5.12 1.40 14.65
CA SER A 24 -5.40 2.41 13.64
C SER A 24 -4.14 3.23 13.32
N ILE A 25 -3.96 3.56 12.04
CA ILE A 25 -3.04 4.56 11.54
C ILE A 25 -3.74 5.92 11.66
N PRO A 26 -3.24 6.86 12.48
CA PRO A 26 -3.83 8.19 12.60
C PRO A 26 -3.94 8.89 11.23
N GLU A 27 -5.06 9.58 10.99
CA GLU A 27 -5.36 10.22 9.70
C GLU A 27 -4.30 11.24 9.23
N TYR A 28 -3.53 11.83 10.15
CA TYR A 28 -2.46 12.76 9.82
C TYR A 28 -1.12 12.09 9.45
N MET A 29 -0.99 10.77 9.64
CA MET A 29 0.23 10.04 9.33
C MET A 29 0.28 9.71 7.84
N TYR A 30 1.39 10.10 7.22
CA TYR A 30 1.69 9.89 5.81
C TYR A 30 2.85 8.91 5.63
N SER A 31 2.72 7.99 4.67
CA SER A 31 3.85 7.23 4.14
C SER A 31 3.79 7.13 2.62
N LYS A 32 4.90 7.48 1.95
CA LYS A 32 5.03 7.34 0.49
C LYS A 32 4.93 5.88 0.06
N PHE A 33 5.60 5.00 0.80
CA PHE A 33 5.75 3.59 0.47
C PHE A 33 4.73 2.70 1.18
N GLY A 34 3.90 3.29 2.05
CA GLY A 34 2.90 2.59 2.85
C GLY A 34 3.43 2.14 4.20
N TRP A 35 2.70 1.24 4.83
CA TRP A 35 2.91 0.79 6.20
C TRP A 35 3.05 -0.73 6.23
N LYS A 36 3.95 -1.22 7.07
CA LYS A 36 4.08 -2.63 7.43
C LYS A 36 3.89 -2.82 8.91
N ILE A 37 3.42 -4.00 9.28
CA ILE A 37 3.30 -4.41 10.67
C ILE A 37 4.68 -4.85 11.17
N ILE A 38 5.06 -4.37 12.35
CA ILE A 38 6.20 -4.87 13.10
C ILE A 38 5.72 -5.33 14.48
N GLU A 39 6.34 -6.38 15.01
CA GLU A 39 6.06 -6.89 16.36
C GLU A 39 7.15 -6.41 17.32
N ILE A 40 6.74 -5.76 18.41
CA ILE A 40 7.62 -5.36 19.52
C ILE A 40 6.94 -5.78 20.81
N ASP A 41 7.61 -6.61 21.62
CA ASP A 41 7.11 -7.12 22.90
C ASP A 41 5.71 -7.78 22.80
N GLY A 42 5.47 -8.55 21.73
CA GLY A 42 4.20 -9.23 21.48
C GLY A 42 3.04 -8.32 21.05
N LYS A 43 3.33 -7.05 20.71
CA LYS A 43 2.35 -6.08 20.21
C LYS A 43 2.68 -5.66 18.78
N ASN A 44 1.64 -5.53 17.97
CA ASN A 44 1.74 -5.08 16.58
C ASN A 44 1.74 -3.55 16.50
N TYR A 45 2.65 -3.01 15.71
CA TYR A 45 2.77 -1.58 15.41
C TYR A 45 2.89 -1.36 13.90
N TRP A 46 2.49 -0.19 13.44
CA TRP A 46 2.78 0.25 12.09
C TRP A 46 4.16 0.91 12.02
N ALA A 47 4.98 0.47 11.08
CA ALA A 47 6.19 1.14 10.65
C ALA A 47 6.07 1.52 9.17
N PRO A 48 6.68 2.63 8.73
CA PRO A 48 6.77 2.91 7.29
C PRO A 48 7.52 1.77 6.59
N MET A 49 7.05 1.38 5.41
CA MET A 49 7.81 0.48 4.54
C MET A 49 9.02 1.21 3.93
N GLU A 50 10.07 0.43 3.67
CA GLU A 50 11.21 0.89 2.89
C GLU A 50 10.87 0.94 1.39
N GLU A 51 11.63 1.74 0.64
CA GLU A 51 11.45 1.90 -0.81
C GLU A 51 11.55 0.56 -1.56
N GLU A 52 12.51 -0.28 -1.21
CA GLU A 52 12.74 -1.58 -1.83
C GLU A 52 11.55 -2.53 -1.65
N GLU A 53 10.97 -2.57 -0.44
CA GLU A 53 9.77 -3.39 -0.15
C GLU A 53 8.60 -2.95 -1.03
N TYR A 54 8.40 -1.64 -1.16
CA TYR A 54 7.35 -1.07 -2.02
C TYR A 54 7.56 -1.42 -3.49
N ILE A 55 8.78 -1.26 -4.01
CA ILE A 55 9.12 -1.63 -5.39
C ILE A 55 8.75 -3.08 -5.67
N HIS A 56 9.10 -4.01 -4.79
CA HIS A 56 8.79 -5.43 -4.98
C HIS A 56 7.28 -5.70 -5.03
N ILE A 57 6.49 -5.01 -4.21
CA ILE A 57 5.03 -5.15 -4.19
C ILE A 57 4.42 -4.56 -5.46
N VAL A 58 4.87 -3.37 -5.89
CA VAL A 58 4.42 -2.74 -7.14
C VAL A 58 4.77 -3.60 -8.36
N ALA A 59 6.00 -4.11 -8.41
CA ALA A 59 6.47 -4.98 -9.47
C ALA A 59 5.61 -6.25 -9.58
N LYS A 60 5.35 -6.90 -8.44
CA LYS A 60 4.44 -8.05 -8.34
C LYS A 60 3.02 -7.69 -8.80
N TYR A 61 2.48 -6.56 -8.36
CA TYR A 61 1.14 -6.10 -8.77
C TYR A 61 1.05 -5.89 -10.29
N LEU A 62 2.05 -5.23 -10.89
CA LEU A 62 2.10 -4.94 -12.32
C LEU A 62 2.52 -6.15 -13.17
N GLY A 63 3.06 -7.21 -12.55
CA GLY A 63 3.62 -8.35 -13.27
C GLY A 63 4.91 -8.00 -14.04
N ILE A 64 5.72 -7.08 -13.50
CA ILE A 64 6.98 -6.61 -14.09
C ILE A 64 8.16 -6.88 -13.15
N SER A 65 9.39 -6.66 -13.61
CA SER A 65 10.59 -6.68 -12.77
C SER A 65 10.63 -5.48 -11.81
N PRO A 66 11.16 -5.64 -10.57
CA PRO A 66 11.47 -4.53 -9.66
C PRO A 66 12.22 -3.37 -10.32
N SER A 67 13.15 -3.66 -11.24
CA SER A 67 13.92 -2.65 -11.99
C SER A 67 13.09 -1.82 -12.98
N GLU A 68 11.88 -2.26 -13.30
CA GLU A 68 10.95 -1.57 -14.20
C GLU A 68 9.97 -0.65 -13.45
N VAL A 69 10.02 -0.63 -12.11
CA VAL A 69 9.20 0.26 -11.30
C VAL A 69 9.80 1.66 -11.30
N ASP A 70 9.15 2.58 -12.03
CA ASP A 70 9.52 3.99 -12.01
C ASP A 70 8.80 4.73 -10.88
N LEU A 71 9.53 5.02 -9.80
CA LEU A 71 9.02 5.75 -8.64
C LEU A 71 8.74 7.24 -8.92
N ASN A 72 9.30 7.82 -9.98
CA ASN A 72 9.06 9.23 -10.32
C ASN A 72 7.66 9.45 -10.89
N LEU A 73 7.03 8.40 -11.41
CA LEU A 73 5.66 8.45 -11.95
C LEU A 73 4.59 8.20 -10.87
N VAL A 74 4.99 7.94 -9.63
CA VAL A 74 4.11 7.50 -8.55
C VAL A 74 4.12 8.53 -7.42
N HIS A 75 3.16 9.47 -7.46
CA HIS A 75 2.86 10.36 -6.32
C HIS A 75 1.84 9.76 -5.36
N CYS A 76 1.42 8.51 -5.59
CA CYS A 76 0.42 7.80 -4.83
C CYS A 76 0.97 7.26 -3.50
N GLY A 77 0.43 7.69 -2.37
CA GLY A 77 0.85 7.27 -1.03
C GLY A 77 -0.32 7.12 -0.06
N THR A 78 -0.01 6.71 1.18
CA THR A 78 -1.01 6.40 2.21
C THR A 78 -1.24 7.56 3.18
N MET A 79 -2.48 7.78 3.59
CA MET A 79 -2.85 8.73 4.65
C MET A 79 -3.89 8.07 5.56
N GLY A 80 -3.56 7.85 6.83
CA GLY A 80 -4.46 7.15 7.76
C GLY A 80 -4.78 5.69 7.39
N ASP A 81 -5.87 5.18 7.94
CA ASP A 81 -6.29 3.77 7.79
C ASP A 81 -6.73 3.45 6.35
N ASN A 82 -7.47 4.37 5.72
CA ASN A 82 -8.15 4.11 4.45
C ASN A 82 -7.83 5.14 3.36
N GLY A 83 -7.00 6.16 3.63
CA GLY A 83 -6.69 7.19 2.68
C GLY A 83 -5.57 6.77 1.73
N CYS A 84 -5.84 6.92 0.44
CA CYS A 84 -4.83 7.04 -0.59
C CYS A 84 -4.88 8.47 -1.12
N PHE A 85 -3.73 9.11 -1.25
CA PHE A 85 -3.63 10.46 -1.79
C PHE A 85 -2.55 10.52 -2.87
N GLY A 86 -2.58 11.59 -3.65
CA GLY A 86 -1.64 11.84 -4.74
C GLY A 86 -2.17 11.41 -6.09
N ASP A 87 -1.39 11.75 -7.11
CA ASP A 87 -1.79 11.61 -8.51
C ASP A 87 -1.10 10.42 -9.17
N CYS A 88 -1.82 9.84 -10.11
CA CYS A 88 -1.34 8.79 -10.98
C CYS A 88 -1.35 9.28 -12.42
N THR A 89 -0.37 8.88 -13.22
CA THR A 89 -0.29 9.28 -14.62
C THR A 89 -1.40 8.63 -15.46
N GLY A 90 -1.95 9.38 -16.42
CA GLY A 90 -2.95 8.88 -17.37
C GLY A 90 -4.33 8.63 -16.74
N ASN A 91 -4.97 7.52 -17.09
CA ASN A 91 -6.30 7.12 -16.58
C ASN A 91 -6.21 6.21 -15.34
N ARG A 92 -5.09 6.24 -14.61
CA ARG A 92 -4.90 5.42 -13.41
C ARG A 92 -5.37 6.19 -12.18
N PHE A 93 -5.75 5.46 -11.14
CA PHE A 93 -6.16 6.02 -9.86
C PHE A 93 -5.31 5.43 -8.74
N CYS A 94 -5.12 6.20 -7.68
CA CYS A 94 -4.42 5.74 -6.49
C CYS A 94 -5.35 4.81 -5.71
N LYS A 95 -5.07 3.50 -5.76
CA LYS A 95 -5.87 2.43 -5.14
C LYS A 95 -5.15 1.88 -3.92
N ARG A 96 -5.92 1.51 -2.90
CA ARG A 96 -5.41 0.88 -1.68
C ARG A 96 -5.09 -0.58 -1.97
N TRP A 97 -3.98 -1.07 -1.41
CA TRP A 97 -3.65 -2.49 -1.45
C TRP A 97 -3.27 -3.01 -0.06
N SER A 98 -3.37 -4.33 0.13
CA SER A 98 -2.85 -5.03 1.31
C SER A 98 -2.31 -6.41 0.95
N THR A 99 -1.25 -6.81 1.64
CA THR A 99 -0.67 -8.17 1.63
C THR A 99 -1.07 -8.97 2.87
N GLY A 100 -1.84 -8.39 3.79
CA GLY A 100 -2.21 -8.98 5.09
C GLY A 100 -1.33 -8.48 6.24
N ASP A 101 -0.03 -8.28 5.99
CA ASP A 101 0.95 -7.72 6.93
C ASP A 101 1.37 -6.28 6.59
N SER A 102 1.01 -5.81 5.39
CA SER A 102 1.40 -4.51 4.87
C SER A 102 0.25 -3.89 4.10
N THR A 103 0.21 -2.56 4.07
CA THR A 103 -0.78 -1.82 3.31
C THR A 103 -0.19 -0.55 2.71
N GLY A 104 -0.54 -0.28 1.46
CA GLY A 104 0.01 0.84 0.71
C GLY A 104 -1.00 1.40 -0.27
N CYS A 105 -0.54 2.32 -1.10
CA CYS A 105 -1.29 2.80 -2.25
C CYS A 105 -0.48 2.58 -3.52
N ILE A 106 -1.17 2.28 -4.61
CA ILE A 106 -0.56 1.99 -5.91
C ILE A 106 -1.38 2.62 -7.03
N CYS A 107 -0.69 3.09 -8.06
CA CYS A 107 -1.35 3.56 -9.27
C CYS A 107 -1.84 2.37 -10.11
N GLY A 108 -3.15 2.20 -10.20
CA GLY A 108 -3.80 1.14 -10.96
C GLY A 108 -4.92 1.65 -11.86
N ALA A 109 -5.15 0.97 -12.98
CA ALA A 109 -6.36 1.13 -13.79
C ALA A 109 -7.55 0.47 -13.07
#